data_AF-A0A1G2F9I1-F1
#
_entry.id   AF-A0A1G2F9I1-F1
#
_cell.length_a   1.000
_cell.length_b   1.000
_cell.length_c   1.000
_cell.angle_alpha   90.00
_cell.angle_beta   90.00
_cell.angle_gamma   90.00
#
_symmetry.space_group_name_H-M   'P 1'
#
loop_
_entity.id
_entity.type
_entity.pdbx_description
1 polymer ?
#
loop_
_entity_poly.entity_id
_entity_poly.type
_entity_poly.pdbx_seq_one_letter_code
_entity_poly.pdbx_strand_id
1 'polypeptide(L)'
;MAGPLLEKPIGESKLGRSFGTNWNNWAWGSDGPVLCEICGTKHPKREDDSYIISKFLGMQVVEECCGAILDRVYRESGEEFTVAFLEEFANNPTSPRFSILLMTLNEVCIKAQKAALETAKQLHTVYIKLVPIVDIAKTRT
;
A
#
# COMPACT_ATOMS: atom_id res chain seq x y z
N MET A 1 2.39 -20.51 -22.22
CA MET A 1 2.98 -21.50 -21.30
C MET A 1 3.91 -20.74 -20.37
N ALA A 2 3.44 -20.42 -19.16
CA ALA A 2 4.29 -19.80 -18.15
C ALA A 2 5.20 -20.89 -17.57
N GLY A 3 6.52 -20.70 -17.66
CA GLY A 3 7.49 -21.61 -17.07
C GLY A 3 7.30 -21.71 -15.55
N PRO A 4 7.83 -22.75 -14.91
CA PRO A 4 7.66 -22.93 -13.47
C PRO A 4 8.25 -21.73 -12.74
N LEU A 5 7.43 -21.08 -11.91
CA LEU A 5 7.88 -20.17 -10.87
C LEU A 5 8.97 -20.90 -10.09
N LEU A 6 10.17 -20.30 -9.99
CA LEU A 6 11.31 -20.89 -9.28
C LEU A 6 10.85 -21.36 -7.89
N GLU A 7 10.81 -22.67 -7.67
CA GLU A 7 10.30 -23.31 -6.45
C GLU A 7 11.19 -23.11 -5.22
N LYS A 8 12.34 -22.43 -5.36
CA LYS A 8 13.27 -22.17 -4.25
C LYS A 8 13.90 -20.77 -4.37
N PRO A 9 14.07 -20.03 -3.25
CA PRO A 9 14.89 -18.83 -3.25
C PRO A 9 16.33 -19.17 -3.63
N ILE A 10 16.97 -18.27 -4.38
CA ILE A 10 18.32 -18.44 -4.91
C ILE A 10 19.33 -18.33 -3.75
N GLY A 11 19.96 -19.44 -3.37
CA GLY A 11 21.07 -19.49 -2.40
C GLY A 11 21.09 -20.79 -1.59
N GLU A 12 22.27 -21.18 -1.05
CA GLU A 12 22.39 -22.35 -0.18
C GLU A 12 21.74 -22.08 1.19
N SER A 13 20.54 -22.61 1.43
CA SER A 13 19.91 -22.58 2.74
C SER A 13 20.42 -23.73 3.60
N LYS A 14 21.54 -23.50 4.29
CA LYS A 14 21.87 -24.24 5.51
C LYS A 14 21.69 -23.31 6.68
N LEU A 15 20.75 -23.61 7.59
CA LEU A 15 20.94 -23.31 9.01
C LEU A 15 20.00 -24.16 9.89
N GLY A 16 20.56 -25.26 10.42
CA GLY A 16 19.92 -26.17 11.34
C GLY A 16 20.91 -26.88 12.28
N ARG A 17 21.61 -26.11 13.12
CA ARG A 17 21.94 -26.36 14.54
C ARG A 17 22.50 -25.04 15.04
N SER A 18 21.89 -24.48 16.06
CA SER A 18 22.10 -23.12 16.56
C SER A 18 23.57 -22.80 16.81
N PHE A 19 24.17 -21.94 15.98
CA PHE A 19 25.51 -21.40 16.20
C PHE A 19 25.61 -19.97 15.68
N GLY A 20 25.81 -19.03 16.61
CA GLY A 20 26.64 -17.84 16.39
C GLY A 20 26.03 -16.67 15.61
N THR A 21 25.85 -15.57 16.33
CA THR A 21 26.09 -14.17 15.93
C THR A 21 26.13 -13.87 14.42
N ASN A 22 25.00 -13.42 13.88
CA ASN A 22 24.95 -12.69 12.62
C ASN A 22 24.26 -11.34 12.84
N TRP A 23 24.64 -10.36 12.01
CA TRP A 23 24.56 -8.90 12.17
C TRP A 23 23.23 -8.29 12.70
N ASN A 24 22.13 -9.05 12.75
CA ASN A 24 20.88 -8.68 13.41
C ASN A 24 20.54 -9.72 14.49
N ASN A 25 20.59 -9.34 15.77
CA ASN A 25 20.17 -10.15 16.94
C ASN A 25 18.66 -10.56 16.94
N TRP A 26 17.99 -10.52 15.80
CA TRP A 26 16.53 -10.47 15.69
C TRP A 26 15.94 -11.60 14.87
N ALA A 27 16.76 -12.49 14.29
CA ALA A 27 16.29 -13.64 13.52
C ALA A 27 17.00 -14.95 13.92
N TRP A 28 16.24 -16.05 13.97
CA TRP A 28 16.75 -17.40 14.26
C TRP A 28 15.99 -18.47 13.45
N GLY A 29 16.65 -19.60 13.19
CA GLY A 29 16.03 -20.74 12.50
C GLY A 29 15.23 -21.64 13.44
N SER A 30 14.09 -22.16 12.99
CA SER A 30 13.35 -23.22 13.69
C SER A 30 12.84 -24.29 12.72
N ASP A 31 13.02 -25.56 13.09
CA ASP A 31 12.45 -26.72 12.40
C ASP A 31 11.05 -27.08 12.92
N GLY A 32 10.64 -26.53 14.06
CA GLY A 32 9.42 -26.85 14.79
C GLY A 32 8.14 -26.23 14.19
N PRO A 33 6.96 -26.63 14.71
CA PRO A 33 5.72 -25.94 14.39
C PRO A 33 5.74 -24.52 14.98
N VAL A 34 5.48 -23.52 14.16
CA VAL A 34 5.62 -22.09 14.51
C VAL A 34 4.36 -21.34 14.10
N LEU A 35 3.88 -20.44 14.95
CA LEU A 35 2.81 -19.50 14.60
C LEU A 35 3.43 -18.17 14.20
N CYS A 36 3.09 -17.66 13.02
CA CYS A 36 3.33 -16.26 12.70
C CYS A 36 2.28 -15.40 13.41
N GLU A 37 2.71 -14.53 14.33
CA GLU A 37 1.83 -13.68 15.13
C GLU A 37 1.27 -12.48 14.34
N ILE A 38 1.86 -12.18 13.17
CA ILE A 38 1.36 -11.10 12.29
C ILE A 38 0.16 -11.56 11.46
N CYS A 39 0.28 -12.68 10.75
CA CYS A 39 -0.78 -13.15 9.83
C CYS A 39 -1.60 -14.32 10.39
N GLY A 40 -1.21 -14.89 11.54
CA GLY A 40 -1.91 -16.01 12.18
C GLY A 40 -1.64 -17.38 11.54
N THR A 41 -0.75 -17.46 10.54
CA THR A 41 -0.43 -18.73 9.87
C THR A 41 0.31 -19.67 10.81
N LYS A 42 -0.20 -20.90 10.95
CA LYS A 42 0.48 -22.00 11.64
C LYS A 42 1.34 -22.76 10.66
N HIS A 43 2.65 -22.66 10.81
CA HIS A 43 3.63 -23.39 10.05
C HIS A 43 3.86 -24.78 10.68
N PRO A 44 3.75 -25.88 9.93
CA PRO A 44 4.03 -27.22 10.43
C PRO A 44 5.54 -27.44 10.61
N LYS A 45 5.93 -28.52 11.29
CA LYS A 45 7.34 -28.92 11.37
C LYS A 45 7.92 -29.20 9.97
N ARG A 46 9.18 -28.82 9.72
CA ARG A 46 9.93 -29.19 8.50
C ARG A 46 10.99 -30.25 8.84
N GLU A 47 11.16 -31.24 7.97
CA GLU A 47 12.13 -32.34 8.18
C GLU A 47 13.53 -32.00 7.65
N ASP A 48 13.60 -31.36 6.47
CA ASP A 48 14.86 -31.09 5.76
C ASP A 48 15.25 -29.61 5.73
N ASP A 49 14.45 -28.74 6.35
CA ASP A 49 14.56 -27.28 6.22
C ASP A 49 14.10 -26.56 7.49
N SER A 50 14.35 -25.25 7.59
CA SER A 50 14.01 -24.42 8.74
C SER A 50 13.29 -23.15 8.32
N TYR A 51 12.35 -22.69 9.16
CA TYR A 51 11.79 -21.34 9.05
C TYR A 51 12.75 -20.31 9.63
N ILE A 52 12.88 -19.17 8.97
CA ILE A 52 13.51 -17.98 9.54
C ILE A 52 12.45 -17.24 10.36
N ILE A 53 12.63 -17.27 11.67
CA ILE A 53 11.80 -16.54 12.62
C ILE A 53 12.49 -15.23 12.94
N SER A 54 11.77 -14.11 12.90
CA SER A 54 12.25 -12.82 13.39
C SER A 54 11.27 -12.15 14.35
N LYS A 55 11.72 -11.08 15.04
CA LYS A 55 10.83 -10.22 15.82
C LYS A 55 10.53 -8.93 15.05
N PHE A 56 9.26 -8.58 14.93
CA PHE A 56 8.81 -7.30 14.37
C PHE A 56 7.78 -6.67 15.30
N LEU A 57 8.06 -5.45 15.79
CA LEU A 57 7.23 -4.76 16.79
C LEU A 57 6.86 -5.64 18.00
N GLY A 58 7.82 -6.47 18.44
CA GLY A 58 7.63 -7.40 19.58
C GLY A 58 6.91 -8.71 19.24
N MET A 59 6.34 -8.85 18.04
CA MET A 59 5.66 -10.06 17.56
C MET A 59 6.62 -10.99 16.84
N GLN A 60 6.38 -12.30 16.95
CA GLN A 60 7.06 -13.34 16.20
C GLN A 60 6.59 -13.39 14.75
N VAL A 61 7.55 -13.39 13.83
CA VAL A 61 7.33 -13.34 12.39
C VAL A 61 8.04 -14.50 11.74
N VAL A 62 7.41 -15.14 10.75
CA VAL A 62 8.05 -16.15 9.90
C VAL A 62 8.32 -15.50 8.54
N GLU A 63 9.59 -15.25 8.20
CA GLU A 63 9.94 -14.41 7.04
C GLU A 63 9.41 -14.97 5.73
N GLU A 64 9.36 -16.29 5.58
CA GLU A 64 8.83 -16.97 4.40
C GLU A 64 7.31 -16.80 4.22
N CYS A 65 6.61 -16.29 5.24
CA CYS A 65 5.16 -16.19 5.25
C CYS A 65 4.63 -14.78 4.93
N CYS A 66 5.43 -13.72 5.10
CA CYS A 66 4.83 -12.44 5.49
C CYS A 66 4.91 -11.32 4.45
N GLY A 67 4.04 -11.37 3.44
CA GLY A 67 3.60 -10.14 2.77
C GLY A 67 2.86 -9.17 3.72
N ALA A 68 2.31 -9.69 4.83
CA ALA A 68 1.53 -8.94 5.82
C ALA A 68 2.36 -8.07 6.78
N ILE A 69 3.71 -8.16 6.78
CA ILE A 69 4.55 -7.23 7.56
C ILE A 69 4.31 -5.81 7.06
N LEU A 70 4.26 -5.61 5.74
CA LEU A 70 4.03 -4.29 5.14
C LEU A 70 2.66 -3.75 5.55
N ASP A 71 1.61 -4.58 5.52
CA ASP A 71 0.27 -4.19 5.97
C ASP A 71 0.26 -3.74 7.43
N ARG A 72 1.05 -4.41 8.29
CA ARG A 72 1.17 -4.04 9.70
C ARG A 72 1.96 -2.75 9.88
N VAL A 73 3.06 -2.55 9.16
CA VAL A 73 3.82 -1.28 9.14
C VAL A 73 2.89 -0.14 8.75
N TYR A 74 2.12 -0.30 7.66
CA TYR A 74 1.17 0.72 7.22
C TYR A 74 0.07 0.98 8.25
N ARG A 75 -0.41 -0.05 8.95
CA ARG A 75 -1.43 0.13 9.98
C ARG A 75 -0.93 0.87 11.21
N GLU A 76 0.27 0.53 11.68
CA GLU A 76 0.81 1.02 12.96
C GLU A 76 1.62 2.30 12.81
N SER A 77 2.10 2.62 11.62
CA SER A 77 3.02 3.74 11.39
C SER A 77 2.74 4.51 10.10
N GLY A 78 1.72 4.11 9.34
CA GLY A 78 1.39 4.72 8.05
C GLY A 78 0.90 6.15 8.18
N GLU A 79 0.18 6.48 9.26
CA GLU A 79 -0.29 7.84 9.52
C GLU A 79 0.90 8.75 9.86
N GLU A 80 1.74 8.35 10.81
CA GLU A 80 2.93 9.10 11.21
C GLU A 80 3.90 9.28 10.05
N PHE A 81 4.11 8.22 9.26
CA PHE A 81 4.92 8.29 8.05
C PHE A 81 4.33 9.29 7.05
N THR A 82 3.01 9.23 6.83
CA THR A 82 2.33 10.14 5.90
C THR A 82 2.45 11.59 6.36
N VAL A 83 2.24 11.87 7.66
CA VAL A 83 2.37 13.22 8.21
C VAL A 83 3.80 13.73 8.01
N ALA A 84 4.81 12.99 8.46
CA ALA A 84 6.21 13.40 8.30
C ALA A 84 6.58 13.59 6.82
N PHE A 85 6.14 12.69 5.95
CA PHE A 85 6.39 12.76 4.51
C PHE A 85 5.74 14.01 3.87
N LEU A 86 4.53 14.38 4.28
CA LEU A 86 3.83 15.56 3.79
C LEU A 86 4.42 16.87 4.35
N GLU A 87 4.88 16.90 5.60
CA GLU A 87 5.62 18.04 6.16
C GLU A 87 6.92 18.27 5.39
N GLU A 88 7.66 17.19 5.12
CA GLU A 88 8.86 17.21 4.29
C GLU A 88 8.60 17.68 2.86
N PHE A 89 7.45 17.30 2.29
CA PHE A 89 7.00 17.78 0.98
C PHE A 89 6.69 19.27 1.01
N ALA A 90 5.97 19.76 2.03
CA ALA A 90 5.65 21.17 2.17
C ALA A 90 6.91 22.05 2.24
N ASN A 91 7.98 21.56 2.86
CA ASN A 91 9.25 22.25 2.96
C ASN A 91 10.05 22.32 1.64
N ASN A 92 9.99 21.27 0.81
CA ASN A 92 10.68 21.25 -0.48
C ASN A 92 9.90 20.43 -1.53
N PRO A 93 8.84 21.00 -2.11
CA PRO A 93 7.91 20.26 -2.95
C PRO A 93 8.51 19.83 -4.29
N THR A 94 9.59 20.49 -4.73
CA THR A 94 10.27 20.20 -6.00
C THR A 94 11.34 19.12 -5.89
N SER A 95 11.54 18.53 -4.71
CA SER A 95 12.54 17.48 -4.54
C SER A 95 12.22 16.24 -5.39
N PRO A 96 13.21 15.64 -6.08
CA PRO A 96 13.01 14.45 -6.92
C PRO A 96 12.35 13.26 -6.21
N ARG A 97 12.51 13.15 -4.88
CA ARG A 97 11.89 12.10 -4.05
C ARG A 97 10.36 12.15 -4.05
N PHE A 98 9.77 13.30 -4.41
CA PHE A 98 8.33 13.51 -4.45
C PHE A 98 7.73 13.40 -5.86
N SER A 99 8.51 12.93 -6.83
CA SER A 99 8.08 12.78 -8.23
C SER A 99 6.75 12.01 -8.37
N ILE A 100 6.61 10.89 -7.66
CA ILE A 100 5.38 10.09 -7.67
C ILE A 100 4.20 10.91 -7.11
N LEU A 101 4.39 11.56 -5.97
CA LEU A 101 3.36 12.40 -5.35
C LEU A 101 2.91 13.52 -6.30
N LEU A 102 3.86 14.21 -6.95
CA LEU A 102 3.57 15.28 -7.92
C LEU A 102 2.79 14.74 -9.14
N MET A 103 3.17 13.57 -9.66
CA MET A 103 2.45 12.93 -10.76
C MET A 103 1.01 12.59 -10.36
N THR A 104 0.82 11.97 -9.19
CA THR A 104 -0.50 11.62 -8.67
C THR A 104 -1.36 12.86 -8.43
N LEU A 105 -0.82 13.92 -7.83
CA LEU A 105 -1.53 15.18 -7.61
C LEU A 105 -1.98 15.79 -8.94
N ASN A 106 -1.12 15.79 -9.96
CA ASN A 106 -1.48 16.29 -11.29
C ASN A 106 -2.63 15.48 -11.90
N GLU A 107 -2.61 14.14 -11.82
CA GLU A 107 -3.72 13.31 -12.29
C GLU A 107 -5.04 13.61 -11.57
N VAL A 108 -4.98 13.81 -10.25
CA VAL A 108 -6.15 14.17 -9.44
C VAL A 108 -6.69 15.53 -9.86
N CYS A 109 -5.83 16.54 -10.03
CA CYS A 109 -6.23 17.86 -10.51
C CYS A 109 -6.89 17.81 -11.89
N ILE A 110 -6.35 17.03 -12.83
CA ILE A 110 -6.94 16.84 -14.17
C ILE A 110 -8.33 16.20 -14.06
N LYS A 111 -8.48 15.17 -13.22
CA LYS A 111 -9.78 14.51 -12.99
C LYS A 111 -10.79 15.47 -12.38
N ALA A 112 -10.38 16.25 -11.37
CA ALA A 112 -11.22 17.24 -10.71
C ALA A 112 -11.68 18.34 -11.70
N GLN A 113 -10.77 18.83 -12.55
CA GLN A 113 -11.09 19.82 -13.58
C GLN A 113 -12.13 19.29 -14.57
N LYS A 114 -11.98 18.03 -15.03
CA LYS A 114 -12.97 17.39 -15.92
C LYS A 114 -14.34 17.29 -15.26
N ALA A 115 -14.39 16.85 -14.01
CA ALA A 115 -15.65 16.74 -13.25
C ALA A 115 -16.32 18.11 -13.06
N ALA A 116 -15.53 19.16 -12.75
CA ALA A 116 -16.03 20.52 -12.62
C ALA A 116 -16.62 21.05 -13.94
N LEU A 117 -15.95 20.80 -15.07
CA LEU A 117 -16.42 21.20 -16.39
C LEU A 117 -17.74 20.49 -16.77
N GLU A 118 -17.85 19.19 -16.54
CA GLU A 118 -19.09 18.45 -16.81
C GLU A 118 -20.25 18.94 -15.92
N THR A 119 -19.97 19.21 -14.65
CA THR A 119 -20.96 19.79 -13.72
C THR A 119 -21.43 21.17 -14.22
N ALA A 120 -20.50 22.02 -14.66
CA ALA A 120 -20.84 23.34 -15.22
C ALA A 120 -21.71 23.23 -16.48
N LYS A 121 -21.41 22.29 -17.39
CA LYS A 121 -22.24 22.02 -18.59
C LYS A 121 -23.65 21.57 -18.22
N GLN A 122 -23.78 20.68 -17.23
CA GLN A 122 -25.08 20.22 -16.74
C GLN A 122 -25.89 21.38 -16.16
N LEU A 123 -25.28 22.22 -15.31
CA LEU A 123 -25.92 23.42 -14.76
C LEU A 123 -26.36 24.39 -15.85
N HIS A 124 -25.52 24.63 -16.86
CA HIS A 124 -25.88 25.49 -17.99
C HIS A 124 -27.03 24.92 -18.83
N THR A 125 -27.06 23.61 -19.05
CA THR A 125 -28.15 22.92 -19.75
C THR A 125 -29.47 22.98 -18.97
N VAL A 126 -29.41 22.83 -17.65
CA VAL A 126 -30.58 22.98 -16.77
C VAL A 126 -31.11 24.43 -16.80
N TYR A 127 -30.21 25.41 -16.74
CA TYR A 127 -30.58 26.83 -16.85
C TYR A 127 -31.25 27.14 -18.20
N ILE A 128 -30.69 26.68 -19.33
CA ILE A 128 -31.29 26.85 -20.66
C ILE A 128 -32.64 26.14 -20.79
N LYS A 129 -32.90 25.05 -20.07
CA LYS A 129 -34.22 24.38 -20.06
C LYS A 129 -35.27 25.11 -19.22
N LEU A 130 -34.86 25.91 -18.24
CA LEU A 130 -35.76 26.71 -17.39
C LEU A 130 -36.14 28.05 -18.05
N VAL A 131 -35.25 28.63 -18.85
CA VAL A 131 -35.46 29.91 -19.56
C VAL A 131 -36.53 29.89 -20.69
N PRO A 132 -36.90 28.81 -21.40
CA PRO A 132 -37.85 28.89 -22.52
C PRO A 132 -39.33 28.76 -22.11
N ILE A 133 -39.63 28.58 -20.81
CA ILE A 133 -41.02 28.37 -20.35
C ILE A 133 -41.63 29.65 -19.75
N VAL A 134 -40.81 30.61 -19.31
CA VAL A 134 -41.32 31.80 -18.60
C VAL A 134 -41.75 32.92 -19.57
N ASP A 135 -41.23 32.96 -20.80
CA ASP A 135 -41.51 34.06 -21.75
C ASP A 135 -42.66 33.81 -22.75
N ILE A 136 -43.31 32.64 -22.73
CA ILE A 136 -44.48 32.37 -23.60
C ILE A 136 -45.82 32.72 -22.92
N ALA A 137 -45.82 32.98 -21.61
CA ALA A 137 -47.05 33.23 -20.84
C ALA A 137 -47.60 34.68 -20.93
N LYS A 138 -47.02 35.57 -21.75
CA LYS A 138 -47.41 37.01 -21.83
C LYS A 138 -48.04 37.47 -23.15
N THR A 139 -48.52 36.56 -23.99
CA THR A 139 -49.28 36.92 -25.21
C THR A 139 -50.59 36.16 -25.28
N ARG A 140 -51.55 36.53 -24.42
CA ARG A 140 -53.00 36.28 -24.60
C ARG A 140 -53.81 37.02 -23.53
N THR A 141 -54.01 38.32 -23.75
CA THR A 141 -55.17 39.08 -23.26
C THR A 141 -55.51 40.11 -24.31
#